data_AF-A0A2V5H646-F1
#
_entry.id   AF-A0A2V5H646-F1
#
_cell.length_a   1.000
_cell.length_b   1.000
_cell.length_c   1.000
_cell.angle_alpha   90.00
_cell.angle_beta   90.00
_cell.angle_gamma   90.00
#
_symmetry.space_group_name_H-M   'P 1'
#
loop_
_entity.id
_entity.type
_entity.pdbx_description
1 polymer ?
#
loop_
_entity_poly.entity_id
_entity_poly.type
_entity_poly.pdbx_seq_one_letter_code
_entity_poly.pdbx_strand_id
1 'polypeptide(L)'
;MEKDGFDIPKSNSWLRHSANQQQLVPAPRSFFMDVKCPGCFTITTVFSHAQTVVVCAGCSTVLCQPTGGKARLTEGCSFRRK
;
A
#
# COMPACT_ATOMS: atom_id res chain seq x y z
N MET A 1 8.64 27.76 31.58
CA MET A 1 8.56 26.29 31.66
C MET A 1 7.09 25.93 31.56
N GLU A 2 6.66 25.45 30.39
CA GLU A 2 5.42 24.71 30.06
C GLU A 2 5.44 24.64 28.52
N LYS A 3 6.40 23.88 27.97
CA LYS A 3 6.21 22.54 27.40
C LYS A 3 5.27 22.56 26.19
N ASP A 4 5.89 22.80 25.04
CA ASP A 4 5.72 22.09 23.77
C ASP A 4 4.33 21.47 23.52
N GLY A 5 3.44 22.26 22.91
CA GLY A 5 2.21 21.79 22.29
C GLY A 5 2.21 22.11 20.81
N PHE A 6 2.89 21.29 19.99
CA PHE A 6 2.81 21.38 18.53
C PHE A 6 1.53 20.69 18.04
N ASP A 7 0.36 21.30 18.31
CA ASP A 7 -0.91 20.81 17.77
C ASP A 7 -1.08 21.29 16.32
N ILE A 8 -0.72 20.41 15.37
CA ILE A 8 -0.98 20.64 13.95
C ILE A 8 -2.42 20.25 13.64
N PRO A 9 -3.25 21.15 13.07
CA PRO A 9 -4.59 20.78 12.62
C PRO A 9 -4.51 19.75 11.48
N LYS A 10 -5.07 18.55 11.70
CA LYS A 10 -5.13 17.43 10.73
C LYS A 10 -6.17 17.64 9.61
N SER A 11 -6.39 18.87 9.15
CA SER A 11 -7.43 19.17 8.14
C SER A 11 -6.96 20.15 7.08
N ASN A 12 -6.17 19.68 6.12
CA ASN A 12 -5.94 20.36 4.84
C ASN A 12 -6.08 19.36 3.69
N SER A 13 -7.33 19.06 3.33
CA SER A 13 -7.72 18.16 2.23
C SER A 13 -7.34 18.65 0.82
N TRP A 14 -6.82 19.88 0.67
CA TRP A 14 -6.55 20.52 -0.62
C TRP A 14 -5.10 20.40 -1.13
N LEU A 15 -4.16 19.89 -0.33
CA LEU A 15 -2.74 19.81 -0.69
C LEU A 15 -2.37 18.50 -1.42
N ARG A 16 -3.36 17.73 -1.87
CA ARG A 16 -3.17 16.36 -2.37
C ARG A 16 -2.80 16.25 -3.85
N HIS A 17 -2.53 17.36 -4.54
CA HIS A 17 -2.21 17.36 -5.97
C HIS A 17 -0.72 17.54 -6.29
N SER A 18 0.13 17.83 -5.30
CA SER A 18 1.56 18.01 -5.55
C SER A 18 2.34 16.79 -5.06
N ALA A 19 2.99 16.10 -5.99
CA ALA A 19 3.82 14.93 -5.74
C ALA A 19 5.14 15.32 -5.06
N ASN A 20 5.11 15.98 -3.90
CA ASN A 20 6.25 16.08 -3.01
C ASN A 20 5.77 16.42 -1.59
N GLN A 21 6.31 15.72 -0.59
CA GLN A 21 5.84 15.64 0.79
C GLN A 21 5.47 16.98 1.42
N GLN A 22 4.19 17.14 1.79
CA GLN A 22 3.75 18.17 2.75
C GLN A 22 3.34 17.51 4.07
N GLN A 23 4.21 16.65 4.59
CA GLN A 23 4.15 16.22 5.98
C GLN A 23 5.38 16.80 6.69
N LEU A 24 5.18 17.36 7.89
CA LEU A 24 6.26 17.86 8.74
C LEU A 24 7.34 16.79 8.94
N VAL A 25 6.91 15.54 9.08
CA VAL A 25 7.78 14.37 9.10
C VAL A 25 7.53 13.56 7.84
N PRO A 26 8.56 13.27 7.04
CA PRO A 26 8.40 12.51 5.80
C PRO A 26 8.01 11.06 6.10
N ALA A 27 6.95 10.55 5.47
CA ALA A 27 6.58 9.13 5.53
C ALA A 27 6.35 8.56 4.12
N PRO A 28 6.72 7.30 3.87
CA PRO A 28 6.46 6.64 2.60
C PRO A 28 4.94 6.48 2.39
N ARG A 29 4.48 6.84 1.18
CA ARG A 29 3.07 6.65 0.76
C ARG A 29 2.74 5.21 0.35
N SER A 30 3.77 4.37 0.23
CA SER A 30 3.65 2.95 -0.06
C SER A 30 3.38 2.14 1.21
N PHE A 31 2.62 1.08 1.09
CA PHE A 31 2.29 0.16 2.18
C PHE A 31 2.50 -1.30 1.75
N PHE A 32 2.57 -2.18 2.75
CA PHE A 32 2.47 -3.62 2.56
C PHE A 32 1.01 -4.06 2.78
N MET A 33 0.59 -5.05 2.02
CA MET A 33 -0.76 -5.60 2.10
C MET A 33 -0.71 -7.12 2.06
N ASP A 34 -1.61 -7.74 2.81
CA ASP A 34 -1.83 -9.18 2.81
C ASP A 34 -2.84 -9.50 1.73
N VAL A 35 -2.43 -10.22 0.69
CA VAL A 35 -3.29 -10.66 -0.42
C VAL A 35 -3.64 -12.12 -0.22
N LYS A 36 -4.94 -12.40 -0.19
CA LYS A 36 -5.51 -13.74 -0.12
C LYS A 36 -5.88 -14.21 -1.53
N CYS A 37 -5.31 -15.34 -1.92
CA CYS A 37 -5.60 -15.95 -3.21
C CYS A 37 -7.00 -16.61 -3.22
N PRO A 38 -7.78 -16.49 -4.30
CA PRO A 38 -9.09 -17.13 -4.42
C PRO A 38 -9.04 -18.67 -4.49
N GLY A 39 -7.92 -19.26 -4.92
CA GLY A 39 -7.79 -20.73 -5.07
C GLY A 39 -7.11 -21.41 -3.88
N CYS A 40 -5.88 -20.99 -3.55
CA CYS A 40 -5.05 -21.62 -2.51
C CYS A 40 -5.47 -21.19 -1.07
N PHE A 41 -6.29 -20.15 -0.90
CA PHE A 41 -6.62 -19.47 0.37
C PHE A 41 -5.41 -19.02 1.21
N THR A 42 -4.18 -19.22 0.72
CA THR A 42 -2.96 -18.76 1.35
C THR A 42 -2.87 -17.25 1.28
N ILE A 43 -2.33 -16.67 2.34
CA ILE A 43 -2.10 -15.24 2.46
C ILE A 43 -0.64 -14.97 2.08
N THR A 44 -0.41 -14.03 1.18
CA THR A 44 0.91 -13.60 0.74
C THR A 44 1.06 -12.10 0.96
N THR A 45 2.15 -11.69 1.58
CA THR A 45 2.49 -10.27 1.76
C THR A 45 2.99 -9.70 0.44
N VAL A 46 2.34 -8.63 -0.03
CA VAL A 46 2.65 -7.96 -1.29
C VAL A 46 2.90 -6.48 -1.05
N PHE A 47 3.88 -5.91 -1.75
CA PHE A 47 4.14 -4.48 -1.72
C PHE A 47 3.20 -3.74 -2.67
N SER A 48 2.63 -2.61 -2.21
CA SER A 48 1.66 -1.81 -2.98
C SER A 48 2.14 -1.34 -4.36
N HIS A 49 3.45 -1.14 -4.57
CA HIS A 49 4.05 -0.73 -5.84
C HIS A 49 5.06 -1.78 -6.33
N ALA A 50 4.70 -3.07 -6.23
CA ALA A 50 5.55 -4.16 -6.71
C ALA A 50 5.94 -3.97 -8.18
N GLN A 51 7.23 -4.10 -8.47
CA GLN A 51 7.80 -3.99 -9.83
C GLN A 51 7.85 -5.33 -10.57
N THR A 52 7.69 -6.44 -9.85
CA THR A 52 7.68 -7.79 -10.40
C THR A 52 6.29 -8.41 -10.32
N VAL A 53 6.04 -9.40 -11.17
CA VAL A 53 4.84 -10.22 -11.08
C VAL A 53 4.93 -11.06 -9.81
N VAL A 54 3.92 -10.99 -8.95
CA VAL A 54 3.87 -11.77 -7.70
C VAL A 54 2.94 -12.96 -7.90
N VAL A 55 3.38 -14.13 -7.45
CA VAL A 55 2.71 -15.42 -7.68
C VAL A 55 2.39 -16.09 -6.33
N CYS A 56 1.22 -16.76 -6.19
CA CYS A 56 0.90 -17.56 -4.99
C CYS A 56 1.90 -18.71 -4.87
N ALA A 57 2.54 -18.84 -3.71
CA ALA A 57 3.45 -19.95 -3.42
C ALA A 57 2.77 -21.33 -3.45
N GLY A 58 1.46 -21.41 -3.20
CA GLY A 58 0.71 -22.67 -3.15
C GLY A 58 0.11 -23.14 -4.48
N CYS A 59 -0.40 -22.26 -5.33
CA CYS A 59 -1.08 -22.64 -6.59
C CYS A 59 -0.45 -22.06 -7.85
N SER A 60 0.68 -21.34 -7.73
CA SER A 60 1.36 -20.69 -8.86
C SER A 60 0.52 -19.69 -9.67
N THR A 61 -0.64 -19.28 -9.14
CA THR A 61 -1.50 -18.25 -9.76
C THR A 61 -0.92 -16.87 -9.55
N VAL A 62 -0.99 -16.02 -10.59
CA VAL A 62 -0.59 -14.61 -10.51
C VAL A 62 -1.50 -13.85 -9.55
N LEU A 63 -0.92 -13.19 -8.55
CA LEU A 63 -1.62 -12.37 -7.55
C LEU A 63 -1.68 -10.89 -7.96
N CYS A 64 -0.57 -10.37 -8.50
CA CYS A 64 -0.54 -9.02 -9.03
C CYS A 64 0.43 -8.87 -10.21
N GLN A 65 0.11 -7.93 -11.09
CA GLN A 65 0.96 -7.46 -12.18
C GLN A 65 1.54 -6.08 -11.86
N PRO A 66 2.82 -5.84 -12.18
CA PRO A 66 3.43 -4.53 -11.99
C PRO A 66 2.82 -3.50 -12.94
N THR A 67 2.70 -2.26 -12.46
CA THR A 67 2.30 -1.11 -13.28
C THR A 67 3.22 0.07 -12.97
N GLY A 68 3.07 1.19 -13.68
CA GLY A 68 3.79 2.43 -13.37
C GLY A 68 3.43 3.07 -12.02
N GLY A 69 2.44 2.52 -11.29
CA GLY A 69 1.99 3.00 -9.99
C GLY A 69 1.72 1.86 -9.03
N LYS A 70 0.48 1.79 -8.50
CA LYS A 70 0.07 0.68 -7.64
C LYS A 70 -0.05 -0.61 -8.45
N ALA A 71 0.45 -1.71 -7.90
CA ALA A 71 0.35 -3.02 -8.53
C ALA A 71 -1.12 -3.38 -8.80
N ARG A 72 -1.39 -3.95 -9.98
CA ARG A 72 -2.72 -4.39 -10.37
C ARG A 72 -2.96 -5.79 -9.82
N LEU A 73 -3.89 -5.93 -8.88
CA LEU A 73 -4.29 -7.24 -8.34
C LEU A 73 -5.11 -8.01 -9.36
N THR A 74 -4.97 -9.33 -9.36
CA THR A 74 -5.80 -10.25 -10.15
C THR A 74 -7.23 -10.24 -9.61
N GLU A 75 -8.20 -10.37 -10.51
CA GLU A 75 -9.63 -10.43 -10.15
C GLU A 75 -9.90 -11.58 -9.15
N GLY A 76 -10.75 -11.31 -8.16
CA GLY A 76 -11.09 -12.27 -7.11
C GLY A 76 -10.08 -12.38 -5.95
N CYS A 77 -8.93 -11.71 -6.01
CA CYS A 77 -8.03 -11.62 -4.86
C CYS A 77 -8.57 -10.64 -3.81
N SER A 78 -8.65 -11.08 -2.55
CA SER A 78 -9.00 -10.21 -1.42
C SER A 78 -7.71 -9.64 -0.81
N PHE A 79 -7.70 -8.39 -0.35
CA PHE A 79 -6.51 -7.83 0.30
C PHE A 79 -6.84 -7.06 1.58
N ARG A 80 -5.89 -7.06 2.52
CA ARG A 80 -5.93 -6.28 3.77
C ARG A 80 -4.66 -5.45 3.87
N ARG A 81 -4.78 -4.16 4.22
CA ARG A 81 -3.61 -3.32 4.52
C ARG A 81 -3.08 -3.67 5.91
N LYS A 82 -1.76 -3.81 6.01
CA LYS A 82 -1.03 -4.02 7.27
C LYS A 82 -0.72 -2.70 7.95
#